data_AF-A0A8S9M6H6-F1
#
_entry.id   AF-A0A8S9M6H6-F1
#
_cell.length_a   1.000
_cell.length_b   1.000
_cell.length_c   1.000
_cell.angle_alpha   90.00
_cell.angle_beta   90.00
_cell.angle_gamma   90.00
#
_symmetry.space_group_name_H-M   'P 1'
#
loop_
_entity.id
_entity.type
_entity.pdbx_description
1 polymer ?
#
loop_
_entity_poly.entity_id
_entity_poly.type
_entity_poly.pdbx_seq_one_letter_code
_entity_poly.pdbx_strand_id
1 'polypeptide(L)'
;MGERNEEEGVGEANIPLLRDQHEGEEDGDIMVETKKLWRIVGPSIFTRITTYLILVITQAFAGHLGELELAAISIVNNVIIGFNFGFLLGMATALETLCGQAFGAKKYEMVGVYLQRSWIILFLCSILLLPMHFFATPILKYFGQPDDIAELSGTIAVWVVPINFAFVFFFPLNRFLQCQLKNMV
;
A
#
# COMPACT_ATOMS: atom_id res chain seq x y z
N MET A 1 -45.12 56.99 47.79
CA MET A 1 -46.32 56.38 47.16
C MET A 1 -45.90 55.99 45.76
N GLY A 2 -45.68 54.74 45.37
CA GLY A 2 -45.66 53.42 46.01
C GLY A 2 -44.57 52.58 45.28
N GLU A 3 -43.93 51.64 45.98
CA GLU A 3 -44.02 50.17 45.71
C GLU A 3 -43.15 49.75 44.51
N ARG A 4 -41.93 49.18 44.64
CA ARG A 4 -41.46 47.87 45.18
C ARG A 4 -41.99 46.64 44.43
N ASN A 5 -41.04 45.76 44.07
CA ASN A 5 -41.18 44.37 43.56
C ASN A 5 -41.47 44.26 42.05
N GLU A 6 -41.03 43.28 41.27
CA GLU A 6 -40.41 41.95 41.47
C GLU A 6 -39.27 41.79 40.43
N GLU A 7 -38.08 41.26 40.75
CA GLU A 7 -37.73 39.83 40.62
C GLU A 7 -38.54 39.06 39.58
N GLU A 8 -38.45 39.42 38.29
CA GLU A 8 -38.81 38.50 37.22
C GLU A 8 -37.69 37.47 37.03
N GLY A 9 -37.95 36.31 37.63
CA GLY A 9 -37.14 35.13 37.56
C GLY A 9 -36.73 34.80 36.13
N VAL A 10 -35.50 34.27 36.03
CA VAL A 10 -35.00 33.53 34.89
C VAL A 10 -35.97 32.39 34.63
N GLY A 11 -37.00 32.66 33.84
CA GLY A 11 -37.85 31.64 33.25
C GLY A 11 -36.94 30.76 32.44
N GLU A 12 -36.76 29.53 32.89
CA GLU A 12 -36.14 28.46 32.14
C GLU A 12 -36.78 28.45 30.75
N ALA A 13 -36.08 29.06 29.78
CA ALA A 13 -36.30 28.81 28.39
C ALA A 13 -35.99 27.32 28.20
N ASN A 14 -37.03 26.50 28.31
CA ASN A 14 -37.05 25.13 27.81
C ASN A 14 -36.93 25.22 26.29
N ILE A 15 -35.72 25.52 25.83
CA ILE A 15 -35.30 25.27 24.47
C ILE A 15 -35.15 23.75 24.43
N PRO A 16 -35.95 23.00 23.65
CA PRO A 16 -35.74 21.58 23.47
C PRO A 16 -34.49 21.39 22.58
N LEU A 17 -33.32 21.66 23.14
CA LEU A 17 -32.01 21.48 22.51
C LEU A 17 -31.57 20.04 22.78
N LEU A 18 -31.80 19.15 21.81
CA LEU A 18 -31.46 17.71 21.84
C LEU A 18 -32.58 16.83 22.43
N ARG A 19 -33.76 16.85 21.81
CA ARG A 19 -34.63 15.67 21.88
C ARG A 19 -34.08 14.64 20.90
N ASP A 20 -33.75 13.47 21.41
CA ASP A 20 -33.27 12.27 20.72
C ASP A 20 -34.12 11.90 19.50
N GLN A 21 -33.85 12.53 18.36
CA GLN A 21 -34.33 12.11 17.03
C GLN A 21 -33.24 11.43 16.20
N HIS A 22 -31.99 11.40 16.66
CA HIS A 22 -30.89 10.86 15.87
C HIS A 22 -30.55 9.38 16.14
N GLU A 23 -30.98 8.77 17.26
CA GLU A 23 -30.58 7.38 17.55
C GLU A 23 -31.16 6.34 16.56
N GLY A 24 -32.34 6.60 15.97
CA GLY A 24 -32.95 5.70 14.98
C GLY A 24 -32.61 6.04 13.53
N GLU A 25 -32.14 7.25 13.26
CA GLU A 25 -31.83 7.76 11.92
C GLU A 25 -30.33 7.64 11.60
N GLU A 26 -29.45 7.73 12.61
CA GLU A 26 -28.01 7.43 12.47
C GLU A 26 -27.76 5.95 12.14
N ASP A 27 -28.46 5.01 12.77
CA ASP A 27 -28.20 3.57 12.57
C ASP A 27 -28.59 3.11 11.14
N GLY A 28 -29.65 3.70 10.58
CA GLY A 28 -30.05 3.51 9.19
C GLY A 28 -29.06 4.11 8.20
N ASP A 29 -28.54 5.30 8.48
CA ASP A 29 -27.55 5.98 7.63
C ASP A 29 -26.18 5.25 7.66
N ILE A 30 -25.74 4.79 8.84
CA ILE A 30 -24.51 3.99 9.02
C ILE A 30 -24.61 2.66 8.26
N MET A 31 -25.77 2.00 8.27
CA MET A 31 -25.98 0.74 7.55
C MET A 31 -25.91 0.95 6.03
N VAL A 32 -26.50 2.05 5.52
CA VAL A 32 -26.47 2.41 4.10
C VAL A 32 -25.04 2.76 3.66
N GLU A 33 -24.33 3.56 4.44
CA GLU A 33 -22.92 3.91 4.18
C GLU A 33 -22.02 2.67 4.24
N THR A 34 -22.23 1.78 5.22
CA THR A 34 -21.49 0.50 5.33
C THR A 34 -21.73 -0.39 4.10
N LYS A 35 -22.96 -0.44 3.59
CA LYS A 35 -23.30 -1.22 2.39
C LYS A 35 -22.64 -0.64 1.13
N LYS A 36 -22.55 0.69 1.01
CA LYS A 36 -21.82 1.35 -0.08
C LYS A 36 -20.32 1.07 0.02
N LEU A 37 -19.74 1.14 1.22
CA LEU A 37 -18.34 0.85 1.48
C LEU A 37 -17.99 -0.60 1.08
N TRP A 38 -18.83 -1.56 1.45
CA TRP A 38 -18.65 -2.98 1.11
C TRP A 38 -18.62 -3.25 -0.38
N ARG A 39 -19.33 -2.46 -1.20
CA ARG A 39 -19.31 -2.58 -2.66
C ARG A 39 -17.94 -2.27 -3.27
N ILE A 40 -17.11 -1.47 -2.58
CA ILE A 40 -15.76 -1.08 -3.00
C ILE A 40 -14.70 -1.94 -2.30
N VAL A 41 -14.85 -2.11 -0.99
CA VAL A 41 -13.88 -2.84 -0.16
C VAL A 41 -13.92 -4.34 -0.43
N GLY A 42 -15.08 -4.92 -0.75
CA GLY A 42 -15.22 -6.34 -1.05
C GLY A 42 -14.32 -6.81 -2.20
N PRO A 43 -14.44 -6.21 -3.40
CA PRO A 43 -13.53 -6.51 -4.52
C PRO A 43 -12.06 -6.27 -4.17
N SER A 44 -11.73 -5.17 -3.48
CA SER A 44 -10.37 -4.86 -3.04
C SER A 44 -9.74 -5.94 -2.15
N ILE A 45 -10.50 -6.45 -1.17
CA ILE A 45 -10.05 -7.52 -0.26
C ILE A 45 -9.82 -8.80 -1.07
N PHE A 46 -10.76 -9.15 -1.94
CA PHE A 46 -10.65 -10.35 -2.78
C PHE A 46 -9.39 -10.30 -3.65
N THR A 47 -9.14 -9.18 -4.35
CA THR A 47 -7.93 -8.99 -5.16
C THR A 47 -6.66 -9.12 -4.34
N ARG A 48 -6.61 -8.57 -3.12
CA ARG A 48 -5.45 -8.72 -2.22
C ARG A 48 -5.21 -10.17 -1.81
N ILE A 49 -6.27 -10.89 -1.43
CA ILE A 49 -6.17 -12.31 -1.06
C ILE A 49 -5.66 -13.12 -2.25
N THR A 50 -6.27 -12.97 -3.43
CA THR A 50 -5.84 -13.69 -4.64
C THR A 50 -4.39 -13.41 -4.99
N THR A 51 -3.95 -12.15 -4.91
CA THR A 51 -2.55 -11.79 -5.18
C THR A 51 -1.60 -12.46 -4.19
N TYR A 52 -1.95 -12.51 -2.91
CA TYR A 52 -1.12 -13.16 -1.90
C TYR A 52 -1.09 -14.69 -2.06
N LEU A 53 -2.20 -15.29 -2.49
CA LEU A 53 -2.26 -16.73 -2.75
C LEU A 53 -1.26 -17.19 -3.82
N ILE A 54 -0.93 -16.35 -4.80
CA ILE A 54 0.09 -16.67 -5.80
C ILE A 54 1.43 -17.00 -5.11
N LEU A 55 1.84 -16.18 -4.13
CA LEU A 55 3.07 -16.41 -3.38
C LEU A 55 3.03 -17.72 -2.58
N VAL A 56 1.89 -17.99 -1.92
CA VAL A 56 1.69 -19.22 -1.14
C VAL A 56 1.78 -20.46 -2.04
N ILE A 57 1.15 -20.42 -3.21
CA ILE A 57 1.18 -21.52 -4.18
C ILE A 57 2.61 -21.73 -4.69
N THR A 58 3.34 -20.67 -5.06
CA THR A 58 4.75 -20.79 -5.48
C THR A 58 5.60 -21.47 -4.40
N GLN A 59 5.42 -21.11 -3.14
CA GLN A 59 6.14 -21.74 -2.02
C GLN A 59 5.72 -23.22 -1.83
N ALA A 60 4.44 -23.54 -1.96
CA ALA A 60 3.98 -24.93 -1.87
C ALA A 60 4.58 -25.82 -2.97
N PHE A 61 4.64 -25.33 -4.21
CA PHE A 61 5.31 -26.05 -5.31
C PHE A 61 6.82 -26.19 -5.08
N ALA A 62 7.48 -25.14 -4.57
CA ALA A 62 8.88 -25.20 -4.18
C ALA A 62 9.13 -26.27 -3.11
N GLY A 63 8.25 -26.39 -2.12
CA GLY A 63 8.32 -27.43 -1.09
C GLY A 63 8.21 -28.86 -1.63
N HIS A 64 7.51 -29.06 -2.74
CA HIS A 64 7.47 -30.37 -3.41
C HIS A 64 8.74 -30.68 -4.23
N LEU A 65 9.53 -29.67 -4.60
CA LEU A 65 10.81 -29.85 -5.29
C LEU A 65 11.92 -30.24 -4.31
N GLY A 66 11.88 -29.72 -3.08
CA GLY A 66 12.77 -30.10 -2.00
C GLY A 66 12.88 -29.02 -0.93
N GLU A 67 13.49 -29.39 0.21
CA GLU A 67 13.72 -28.46 1.33
C GLU A 67 14.71 -27.34 0.95
N LEU A 68 15.70 -27.66 0.11
CA LEU A 68 16.72 -26.74 -0.36
C LEU A 68 16.11 -25.64 -1.26
N GLU A 69 15.27 -26.04 -2.22
CA GLU A 69 14.59 -25.14 -3.15
C GLU A 69 13.61 -24.23 -2.42
N LEU A 70 12.85 -24.79 -1.46
CA LEU A 70 11.95 -24.02 -0.62
C LEU A 70 12.71 -22.97 0.20
N ALA A 71 13.80 -23.36 0.87
CA ALA A 71 14.62 -22.44 1.65
C ALA A 71 15.20 -21.32 0.78
N ALA A 72 15.75 -21.65 -0.39
CA ALA A 72 16.32 -20.68 -1.31
C ALA A 72 15.26 -19.68 -1.84
N ILE A 73 14.11 -20.17 -2.30
CA ILE A 73 13.03 -19.30 -2.80
C ILE A 73 12.48 -18.41 -1.68
N SER A 74 12.34 -18.94 -0.46
CA SER A 74 11.90 -18.17 0.71
C SER A 74 12.88 -17.04 1.05
N ILE A 75 14.20 -17.33 1.07
CA ILE A 75 15.23 -16.32 1.31
C ILE A 75 15.20 -15.25 0.22
N VAL A 76 15.15 -15.63 -1.06
CA VAL A 76 15.11 -14.66 -2.16
C VAL A 76 13.86 -13.78 -2.08
N ASN A 77 12.68 -14.36 -1.80
CA ASN A 77 11.45 -13.59 -1.66
C ASN A 77 11.50 -12.61 -0.49
N ASN A 78 11.95 -13.05 0.69
CA ASN A 78 11.91 -12.23 1.90
C ASN A 78 13.06 -11.22 1.97
N VAL A 79 14.27 -11.64 1.62
CA VAL A 79 15.47 -10.80 1.75
C VAL A 79 15.63 -9.93 0.52
N ILE A 80 15.73 -10.52 -0.67
CA ILE A 80 16.07 -9.77 -1.88
C ILE A 80 14.83 -9.05 -2.40
N ILE A 81 13.78 -9.77 -2.77
CA ILE A 81 12.56 -9.17 -3.30
C ILE A 81 11.91 -8.28 -2.24
N GLY A 82 11.80 -8.74 -0.99
CA GLY A 82 11.22 -7.97 0.11
C GLY A 82 11.91 -6.64 0.36
N PHE A 83 13.25 -6.62 0.42
CA PHE A 83 14.02 -5.38 0.57
C PHE A 83 13.82 -4.43 -0.61
N ASN A 84 13.94 -4.94 -1.84
CA ASN A 84 13.74 -4.16 -3.06
C ASN A 84 12.32 -3.58 -3.12
N PHE A 85 11.31 -4.41 -2.86
CA PHE A 85 9.91 -4.02 -2.82
C PHE A 85 9.68 -2.90 -1.80
N GLY A 86 10.17 -3.06 -0.57
CA GLY A 86 10.03 -2.04 0.48
C GLY A 86 10.70 -0.72 0.10
N PHE A 87 11.92 -0.77 -0.44
CA PHE A 87 12.65 0.42 -0.87
C PHE A 87 11.93 1.16 -2.00
N LEU A 88 11.56 0.45 -3.09
CA LEU A 88 10.87 1.06 -4.23
C LEU A 88 9.48 1.56 -3.84
N LEU A 89 8.74 0.82 -3.00
CA LEU A 89 7.43 1.23 -2.50
C LEU A 89 7.54 2.53 -1.68
N GLY A 90 8.54 2.63 -0.79
CA GLY A 90 8.77 3.84 -0.01
C GLY A 90 9.03 5.07 -0.88
N MET A 91 9.90 4.92 -1.88
CA MET A 91 10.18 5.99 -2.86
C MET A 91 8.93 6.36 -3.68
N ALA A 92 8.16 5.37 -4.14
CA ALA A 92 6.92 5.59 -4.87
C ALA A 92 5.86 6.32 -4.03
N THR A 93 5.75 6.02 -2.73
CA THR A 93 4.83 6.71 -1.81
C THR A 93 5.23 8.17 -1.56
N ALA A 94 6.52 8.48 -1.51
CA ALA A 94 6.96 9.88 -1.45
C ALA A 94 6.56 10.66 -2.71
N LEU A 95 6.71 10.03 -3.88
CA LEU A 95 6.32 10.60 -5.17
C LEU A 95 4.79 10.74 -5.31
N GLU A 96 4.03 9.80 -4.74
CA GLU A 96 2.56 9.84 -4.65
C GLU A 96 2.07 11.08 -3.92
N THR A 97 2.75 11.51 -2.85
CA THR A 97 2.39 12.73 -2.11
C THR A 97 2.51 13.98 -3.00
N LEU A 98 3.57 14.07 -3.82
CA LEU A 98 3.77 15.17 -4.78
C LEU A 98 2.69 15.16 -5.88
N CYS A 99 2.32 13.96 -6.37
CA CYS A 99 1.22 13.79 -7.32
C CYS A 99 -0.14 14.19 -6.72
N GLY A 100 -0.41 13.79 -5.47
CA GLY A 100 -1.63 14.16 -4.75
C GLY A 100 -1.75 15.66 -4.53
N GLN A 101 -0.64 16.34 -4.20
CA GLN A 101 -0.60 17.80 -4.09
C GLN A 101 -0.87 18.49 -5.44
N ALA A 102 -0.26 18.03 -6.53
CA ALA A 102 -0.51 18.60 -7.86
C ALA A 102 -1.94 18.35 -8.35
N PHE A 103 -2.49 17.16 -8.08
CA PHE A 103 -3.87 16.81 -8.42
C PHE A 103 -4.86 17.66 -7.62
N GLY A 104 -4.65 17.83 -6.31
CA GLY A 104 -5.47 18.71 -5.45
C GLY A 104 -5.42 20.18 -5.88
N ALA A 105 -4.28 20.65 -6.39
CA ALA A 105 -4.13 21.98 -6.99
C ALA A 105 -4.73 22.11 -8.41
N LYS A 106 -5.46 21.09 -8.90
CA LYS A 106 -6.06 21.02 -10.25
C LYS A 106 -5.06 21.13 -11.41
N LYS A 107 -3.78 20.82 -11.17
CA LYS A 107 -2.72 20.84 -12.19
C LYS A 107 -2.53 19.47 -12.83
N TYR A 108 -3.53 18.99 -13.55
CA TYR A 108 -3.55 17.63 -14.10
C TYR A 108 -2.39 17.32 -15.07
N GLU A 109 -1.92 18.32 -15.83
CA GLU A 109 -0.76 18.18 -16.70
C GLU A 109 0.52 17.83 -15.92
N MET A 110 0.69 18.42 -14.73
CA MET A 110 1.86 18.17 -13.88
C MET A 110 1.88 16.76 -13.30
N VAL A 111 0.72 16.11 -13.14
CA VAL A 111 0.64 14.73 -12.64
C VAL A 111 1.30 13.75 -13.62
N GLY A 112 1.17 13.98 -14.93
CA GLY A 112 1.86 13.20 -15.96
C GLY A 112 3.38 13.42 -15.95
N VAL A 113 3.82 14.67 -15.78
CA VAL A 113 5.25 15.01 -15.67
C VAL A 113 5.87 14.36 -14.43
N TYR A 114 5.16 14.36 -13.30
CA TYR A 114 5.62 13.69 -12.08
C TYR A 114 5.68 12.18 -12.23
N LEU A 115 4.78 11.55 -12.99
CA LEU A 115 4.88 10.12 -13.31
C LEU A 115 6.17 9.81 -14.08
N GLN A 116 6.49 10.60 -15.12
CA GLN A 116 7.72 10.41 -15.90
C GLN A 116 8.97 10.60 -15.04
N ARG A 117 9.01 11.64 -14.20
CA ARG A 117 10.11 11.87 -13.25
C ARG A 117 10.24 10.73 -12.25
N SER A 118 9.12 10.20 -11.78
CA SER A 118 9.08 9.04 -10.88
C SER A 118 9.74 7.83 -11.51
N TRP A 119 9.44 7.53 -12.78
CA TRP A 119 10.10 6.44 -13.49
C TRP A 119 11.61 6.63 -13.59
N ILE A 120 12.09 7.83 -13.88
CA ILE A 120 13.53 8.10 -13.95
C ILE A 120 14.19 7.85 -12.59
N ILE A 121 13.61 8.38 -11.51
CA ILE A 121 14.14 8.21 -10.15
C ILE A 121 14.13 6.74 -9.73
N LEU A 122 13.01 6.04 -9.91
CA LEU A 122 12.87 4.63 -9.54
C LEU A 122 13.77 3.73 -10.39
N PHE A 123 13.98 4.06 -11.67
CA PHE A 123 14.92 3.34 -12.53
C PHE A 123 16.36 3.48 -12.04
N LEU A 124 16.78 4.69 -11.66
CA LEU A 124 18.09 4.92 -11.04
C LEU A 124 18.24 4.15 -9.72
N CYS A 125 17.22 4.18 -8.86
CA CYS A 125 17.19 3.39 -7.64
C CYS A 125 17.29 1.88 -7.90
N SER A 126 16.57 1.37 -8.90
CA SER A 126 16.62 -0.04 -9.32
C SER A 126 18.03 -0.44 -9.77
N ILE A 127 18.71 0.41 -10.55
CA ILE A 127 20.11 0.19 -10.92
C ILE A 127 21.02 0.14 -9.69
N LEU A 128 20.84 1.04 -8.71
CA LEU A 128 21.61 1.04 -7.46
C LEU A 128 21.42 -0.23 -6.62
N LEU A 129 20.30 -0.92 -6.81
CA LEU A 129 19.99 -2.17 -6.11
C LEU A 129 20.45 -3.43 -6.89
N LEU A 130 20.91 -3.31 -8.12
CA LEU A 130 21.45 -4.44 -8.89
C LEU A 130 22.62 -5.17 -8.22
N PRO A 131 23.60 -4.50 -7.58
CA PRO A 131 24.67 -5.19 -6.87
C PRO A 131 24.15 -6.19 -5.84
N MET A 132 23.01 -5.92 -5.19
CA MET A 132 22.41 -6.85 -4.24
C MET A 132 22.00 -8.17 -4.89
N HIS A 133 21.60 -8.15 -6.17
CA HIS A 133 21.20 -9.36 -6.90
C HIS A 133 22.43 -10.16 -7.37
N PHE A 134 23.45 -9.47 -7.90
CA PHE A 134 24.67 -10.13 -8.38
C PHE A 134 25.57 -10.65 -7.25
N PHE A 135 25.59 -9.96 -6.12
CA PHE A 135 26.35 -10.36 -4.92
C PHE A 135 25.48 -11.09 -3.89
N ALA A 136 24.31 -11.62 -4.28
CA ALA A 136 23.42 -12.33 -3.37
C ALA A 136 24.10 -13.52 -2.67
N THR A 137 24.82 -14.38 -3.41
CA THR A 137 25.54 -15.52 -2.83
C THR A 137 26.56 -15.11 -1.75
N PRO A 138 27.55 -14.24 -2.02
CA PRO A 138 28.52 -13.85 -0.99
C PRO A 138 27.87 -13.11 0.19
N ILE A 139 26.83 -12.31 -0.05
CA ILE A 139 26.06 -11.68 1.03
C ILE A 139 25.43 -12.74 1.93
N LEU A 140 24.76 -13.75 1.36
CA LEU A 140 24.11 -14.81 2.12
C LEU A 140 25.11 -15.69 2.88
N LYS A 141 26.25 -16.04 2.26
CA LYS A 141 27.35 -16.75 2.94
C LYS A 141 27.88 -15.93 4.12
N TYR A 142 28.02 -14.62 3.97
CA TYR A 142 28.43 -13.72 5.06
C TYR A 142 27.43 -13.71 6.23
N PHE A 143 26.13 -13.80 5.95
CA PHE A 143 25.08 -13.94 6.98
C PHE A 143 25.01 -15.36 7.60
N GLY A 144 25.89 -16.28 7.21
CA GLY A 144 25.98 -17.62 7.77
C GLY A 144 25.00 -18.62 7.16
N GLN A 145 24.46 -18.36 5.96
CA GLN A 145 23.70 -19.38 5.25
C GLN A 145 24.61 -20.52 4.75
N PRO A 146 24.13 -21.78 4.78
CA PRO A 146 24.79 -22.91 4.12
C PRO A 146 25.12 -22.63 2.66
N ASP A 147 26.24 -23.19 2.19
CA ASP A 147 26.79 -22.91 0.85
C ASP A 147 25.82 -23.27 -0.28
N ASP A 148 25.14 -24.41 -0.14
CA ASP A 148 24.12 -24.91 -1.08
C ASP A 148 22.92 -23.96 -1.19
N ILE A 149 22.39 -23.50 -0.05
CA ILE A 149 21.28 -22.53 0.00
C ILE A 149 21.72 -21.19 -0.61
N ALA A 150 22.93 -20.72 -0.28
CA ALA A 150 23.44 -19.43 -0.74
C ALA A 150 23.72 -19.41 -2.26
N GLU A 151 24.21 -20.51 -2.82
CA GLU A 151 24.47 -20.64 -4.26
C GLU A 151 23.16 -20.73 -5.06
N LEU A 152 22.21 -21.54 -4.59
CA LEU A 152 20.90 -21.64 -5.23
C LEU A 152 20.14 -20.31 -5.15
N SER A 153 20.14 -19.67 -3.97
CA SER A 153 19.53 -18.36 -3.77
C SER A 153 20.14 -17.29 -4.68
N GLY A 154 21.46 -17.29 -4.87
CA GLY A 154 22.10 -16.33 -5.78
C GLY A 154 21.75 -16.55 -7.24
N THR A 155 21.57 -17.80 -7.66
CA THR A 155 21.09 -18.11 -9.03
C THR A 155 19.68 -17.56 -9.23
N ILE A 156 18.78 -17.82 -8.27
CA ILE A 156 17.40 -17.32 -8.31
C ILE A 156 17.37 -15.78 -8.20
N ALA A 157 18.29 -15.17 -7.44
CA ALA A 157 18.41 -13.71 -7.31
C ALA A 157 18.65 -13.02 -8.64
N VAL A 158 19.46 -13.60 -9.53
CA VAL A 158 19.69 -13.06 -10.87
C VAL A 158 18.42 -13.20 -11.74
N TRP A 159 17.68 -14.30 -11.59
CA TRP A 159 16.44 -14.53 -12.34
C TRP A 159 15.31 -13.55 -11.99
N VAL A 160 15.33 -12.97 -10.78
CA VAL A 160 14.31 -12.00 -10.34
C VAL A 160 14.65 -10.54 -10.71
N VAL A 161 15.82 -10.28 -11.33
CA VAL A 161 16.20 -8.93 -11.81
C VAL A 161 15.14 -8.31 -12.74
N PRO A 162 14.54 -9.02 -13.72
CA PRO A 162 13.49 -8.45 -14.56
C PRO A 162 12.26 -7.99 -13.76
N ILE A 163 11.92 -8.71 -12.68
CA ILE A 163 10.81 -8.35 -11.79
C ILE A 163 11.10 -7.02 -11.08
N ASN A 164 12.36 -6.79 -10.68
CA ASN A 164 12.79 -5.53 -10.09
C ASN A 164 12.52 -4.33 -11.01
N PHE A 165 12.86 -4.45 -12.30
CA PHE A 165 12.56 -3.41 -13.29
C PHE A 165 11.07 -3.29 -13.60
N ALA A 166 10.31 -4.38 -13.55
CA ALA A 166 8.86 -4.31 -13.69
C ALA A 166 8.22 -3.46 -12.58
N PHE A 167 8.75 -3.52 -11.35
CA PHE A 167 8.27 -2.69 -10.24
C PHE A 167 8.47 -1.18 -10.45
N VAL A 168 9.52 -0.77 -11.16
CA VAL A 168 9.77 0.64 -11.51
C VAL A 168 8.59 1.23 -12.27
N PHE A 169 7.98 0.46 -13.16
CA PHE A 169 6.81 0.90 -13.92
C PHE A 169 5.50 0.65 -13.15
N PHE A 170 5.40 -0.51 -12.52
CA PHE A 170 4.17 -0.96 -11.86
C PHE A 170 3.74 -0.02 -10.73
N PHE A 171 4.64 0.37 -9.81
CA PHE A 171 4.23 1.19 -8.67
C PHE A 171 3.73 2.57 -9.06
N PRO A 172 4.46 3.39 -9.84
CA PRO A 172 3.99 4.72 -10.19
C PRO A 172 2.73 4.68 -11.06
N LEU A 173 2.62 3.68 -11.95
CA LEU A 173 1.44 3.53 -12.79
C LEU A 173 0.20 3.19 -11.96
N ASN A 174 0.32 2.25 -11.01
CA ASN A 174 -0.80 1.91 -10.12
C ASN A 174 -1.26 3.13 -9.32
N ARG A 175 -0.31 3.90 -8.78
CA ARG A 175 -0.62 5.13 -8.02
C ARG A 175 -1.22 6.22 -8.88
N PHE A 176 -0.69 6.45 -10.08
CA PHE A 176 -1.24 7.40 -11.03
C PHE A 176 -2.71 7.09 -11.37
N LEU A 177 -3.02 5.82 -11.62
CA LEU A 177 -4.39 5.38 -11.88
C LEU A 177 -5.32 5.49 -10.66
N GLN A 178 -4.80 5.22 -9.45
CA GLN A 178 -5.53 5.40 -8.19
C GLN A 178 -5.87 6.88 -7.94
N CYS A 179 -4.93 7.81 -8.13
CA CYS A 179 -5.19 9.24 -7.97
C CYS A 179 -6.26 9.79 -8.94
N GLN A 180 -6.39 9.19 -10.12
CA GLN A 180 -7.41 9.58 -11.11
C GLN A 180 -8.78 8.93 -10.89
N LEU A 181 -8.98 8.15 -9.82
CA LEU A 181 -10.20 7.37 -9.57
C LEU A 181 -10.58 6.42 -10.72
N LYS A 182 -9.64 6.13 -11.63
CA LYS A 182 -9.85 5.23 -12.78
C LYS A 182 -9.64 3.76 -12.41
N ASN A 183 -9.01 3.49 -11.28
CA ASN A 183 -9.16 2.21 -10.61
C ASN A 183 -10.38 2.29 -9.70
N MET A 184 -11.52 1.78 -10.18
CA MET A 184 -12.43 1.12 -9.24
C MET A 184 -11.68 -0.11 -8.76
N VAL A 185 -11.01 0.02 -7.60
CA VAL A 185 -10.56 -1.14 -6.84
C VAL A 185 -11.79 -1.84 -6.26
#